data_AF-A0A432HRP5-F1
#
_entry.id   AF-A0A432HRP5-F1
#
_cell.length_a   1.000
_cell.length_b   1.000
_cell.length_c   1.000
_cell.angle_alpha   90.00
_cell.angle_beta   90.00
_cell.angle_gamma   90.00
#
_symmetry.space_group_name_H-M   'P 1'
#
loop_
_entity.id
_entity.type
_entity.pdbx_description
1 polymer ?
#
loop_
_entity_poly.entity_id
_entity_poly.type
_entity_poly.pdbx_seq_one_letter_code
_entity_poly.pdbx_strand_id
1 'polypeptide(L)'
;MKIFSGILPVKKEGTDQLAVREVIIDHSKHGGVRGLYSLSGVKLTTSRRVAQKALNLIFGKKQGRDRIEIKFPVRTEWEYGIFDFDWDGKTNPSAWQDLLKWKIENELVVHLQDLILRRTSIGNNPVNAIHQAERLSKLFDWDPERADKEINDLKAYYLRRGLSEAFLQ
;
A
#
# COMPACT_ATOMS: atom_id res chain seq x y z
N MET A 1 19.48 -5.67 6.77
CA MET A 1 19.05 -4.41 6.13
C MET A 1 18.10 -4.75 4.98
N LYS A 2 16.85 -4.27 4.99
CA LYS A 2 15.88 -4.52 3.92
C LYS A 2 15.95 -3.38 2.91
N ILE A 3 16.18 -3.70 1.64
CA ILE A 3 16.23 -2.70 0.56
C ILE A 3 14.86 -2.69 -0.14
N PHE A 4 14.26 -1.52 -0.22
CA PHE A 4 13.07 -1.29 -1.03
C PHE A 4 13.47 -0.47 -2.25
N SER A 5 13.00 -0.88 -3.42
CA SER A 5 13.16 -0.13 -4.66
C SER A 5 11.79 0.29 -5.21
N GLY A 6 11.76 1.42 -5.90
CA GLY A 6 10.57 1.95 -6.53
C GLY A 6 10.94 2.63 -7.84
N ILE A 7 10.00 2.63 -8.79
CA ILE A 7 10.17 3.31 -10.08
C ILE A 7 9.64 4.74 -9.92
N LEU A 8 10.44 5.72 -10.33
CA LEU A 8 10.01 7.10 -10.40
C LEU A 8 9.60 7.45 -11.84
N PRO A 9 8.50 8.19 -12.04
CA PRO A 9 8.09 8.60 -13.36
C PRO A 9 9.08 9.60 -13.98
N VAL A 10 9.36 9.43 -15.27
CA VAL A 10 10.19 10.33 -16.07
C VAL A 10 9.34 11.39 -16.76
N LYS A 11 9.96 12.52 -17.10
CA LYS A 11 9.31 13.68 -17.71
C LYS A 11 8.90 13.43 -19.16
N LYS A 12 9.72 12.67 -19.90
CA LYS A 12 9.53 12.37 -21.31
C LYS A 12 10.00 10.96 -21.59
N GLU A 13 9.36 10.30 -22.54
CA GLU A 13 9.81 9.01 -23.06
C GLU A 13 11.26 9.09 -23.56
N GLY A 14 12.03 8.04 -23.31
CA GLY A 14 13.42 7.92 -23.74
C GLY A 14 14.42 8.77 -22.92
N THR A 15 14.02 9.34 -21.79
CA THR A 15 14.93 10.10 -20.91
C THR A 15 14.97 9.52 -19.51
N ASP A 16 16.07 9.77 -18.80
CA ASP A 16 16.26 9.52 -17.37
C ASP A 16 15.87 10.74 -16.50
N GLN A 17 15.40 11.82 -17.14
CA GLN A 17 15.02 13.06 -16.45
C GLN A 17 13.72 12.85 -15.70
N LEU A 18 13.80 12.77 -14.38
CA LEU A 18 12.65 12.60 -13.50
C LEU A 18 11.62 13.73 -13.69
N ALA A 19 10.34 13.36 -13.59
CA ALA A 19 9.26 14.34 -13.53
C ALA A 19 9.34 15.11 -12.19
N VAL A 20 9.87 16.34 -12.23
CA VAL A 20 10.03 17.19 -11.03
C VAL A 20 8.68 17.78 -10.56
N ARG A 21 7.72 17.89 -11.49
CA ARG A 21 6.38 18.44 -11.27
C ARG A 21 5.32 17.47 -11.76
N GLU A 22 4.12 17.63 -11.23
CA GLU A 22 2.96 16.90 -11.70
C GLU A 22 2.67 17.21 -13.18
N VAL A 23 2.28 16.18 -13.91
CA VAL A 23 1.79 16.27 -15.29
C VAL A 23 0.33 15.85 -15.27
N ILE A 24 -0.57 16.75 -15.71
CA ILE A 24 -2.00 16.47 -15.87
C ILE A 24 -2.36 16.66 -17.35
N ILE A 25 -2.74 15.59 -18.03
CA ILE A 25 -3.09 15.60 -19.46
C ILE A 25 -4.60 15.42 -19.58
N ASP A 26 -5.24 16.37 -20.27
CA ASP A 26 -6.61 16.24 -20.78
C ASP A 26 -6.52 15.71 -22.22
N HIS A 27 -6.91 14.46 -22.43
CA HIS A 27 -6.77 13.81 -23.74
C HIS A 27 -7.69 14.43 -24.79
N SER A 28 -8.82 15.04 -24.38
CA SER A 28 -9.75 15.68 -25.31
C SER A 28 -9.14 16.88 -26.05
N LYS A 29 -8.15 17.54 -25.44
CA LYS A 29 -7.42 18.66 -26.04
C LYS A 29 -6.37 18.23 -27.06
N HIS A 30 -6.15 16.93 -27.19
CA HIS A 30 -5.14 16.33 -28.06
C HIS A 30 -5.76 15.31 -29.03
N GLY A 31 -7.05 15.47 -29.35
CA GLY A 31 -7.77 14.58 -30.27
C GLY A 31 -8.19 13.23 -29.66
N GLY A 32 -7.96 13.02 -28.36
CA GLY A 32 -8.34 11.82 -27.63
C GLY A 32 -9.75 11.85 -27.04
N VAL A 33 -10.06 10.82 -26.26
CA VAL A 33 -11.39 10.62 -25.67
C VAL A 33 -11.73 11.70 -24.64
N ARG A 34 -12.93 12.26 -24.74
CA ARG A 34 -13.46 13.23 -23.75
C ARG A 34 -13.67 12.56 -22.39
N GLY A 35 -13.24 13.24 -21.33
CA GLY A 35 -13.36 12.74 -19.96
C GLY A 35 -12.21 11.84 -19.51
N LEU A 36 -11.27 11.52 -20.40
CA LEU A 36 -10.05 10.80 -20.04
C LEU A 36 -8.95 11.78 -19.63
N TYR A 37 -8.42 11.59 -18.43
CA TYR A 37 -7.30 12.37 -17.89
C TYR A 37 -6.18 11.44 -17.43
N SER A 38 -4.93 11.84 -17.68
CA SER A 38 -3.76 11.16 -17.11
C SER A 38 -3.06 12.06 -16.09
N LEU A 39 -2.63 11.46 -14.99
CA LEU A 39 -1.90 12.11 -13.92
C LEU A 39 -0.57 11.37 -13.67
N SER A 40 0.56 12.08 -13.72
CA SER A 40 1.90 11.53 -13.47
C SER A 40 2.78 12.51 -12.69
N GLY A 41 3.91 12.05 -12.16
CA GLY A 41 4.91 12.91 -11.50
C GLY A 41 4.48 13.48 -10.15
N VAL A 42 3.61 12.79 -9.40
CA VAL A 42 3.08 13.28 -8.12
C VAL A 42 3.95 12.84 -6.96
N LYS A 43 4.38 13.80 -6.13
CA LYS A 43 5.07 13.53 -4.86
C LYS A 43 4.04 13.29 -3.76
N LEU A 44 4.37 12.43 -2.79
CA LEU A 44 3.49 12.16 -1.65
C LEU A 44 3.05 13.45 -0.93
N THR A 45 4.01 14.37 -0.70
CA THR A 45 3.77 15.66 -0.03
C THR A 45 2.91 16.63 -0.84
N THR A 46 2.81 16.46 -2.16
CA THR A 46 2.00 17.33 -3.04
C THR A 46 0.69 16.69 -3.49
N SER A 47 0.49 15.39 -3.22
CA SER A 47 -0.65 14.57 -3.65
C SER A 47 -2.01 15.25 -3.44
N ARG A 48 -2.32 15.70 -2.23
CA ARG A 48 -3.58 16.40 -1.91
C ARG A 48 -3.83 17.63 -2.78
N ARG A 49 -2.80 18.47 -2.97
CA ARG A 49 -2.90 19.69 -3.78
C ARG A 49 -3.09 19.34 -5.26
N VAL A 50 -2.40 18.32 -5.74
CA VAL A 50 -2.51 17.84 -7.13
C VAL A 50 -3.89 17.22 -7.40
N ALA A 51 -4.42 16.43 -6.46
CA ALA A 51 -5.78 15.89 -6.53
C ALA A 51 -6.82 17.01 -6.66
N GLN A 52 -6.71 18.08 -5.86
CA GLN A 52 -7.59 19.25 -6.00
C GLN A 52 -7.48 19.90 -7.39
N LYS A 53 -6.27 20.03 -7.94
CA LYS A 53 -6.08 20.57 -9.30
C LYS A 53 -6.76 19.68 -10.34
N ALA A 54 -6.59 18.37 -10.26
CA ALA A 54 -7.23 17.41 -11.17
C ALA A 54 -8.76 17.51 -11.10
N LEU A 55 -9.34 17.52 -9.89
CA LEU A 55 -10.79 17.67 -9.72
C LEU A 55 -11.32 18.99 -10.27
N ASN A 56 -10.59 20.10 -10.10
CA ASN A 56 -10.97 21.39 -10.67
C ASN A 56 -10.93 21.39 -12.21
N LEU A 57 -10.05 20.60 -12.83
CA LEU A 57 -10.00 20.45 -14.28
C LEU A 57 -11.18 19.61 -14.78
N ILE A 58 -11.51 18.52 -14.07
CA ILE A 58 -12.57 17.58 -14.45
C ILE A 58 -13.97 18.20 -14.25
N PHE A 59 -14.20 18.84 -13.11
CA PHE A 59 -15.54 19.29 -12.69
C PHE A 59 -15.70 20.82 -12.71
N GLY A 60 -14.67 21.55 -13.12
CA GLY A 60 -14.60 23.00 -12.96
C GLY A 60 -14.31 23.44 -11.52
N LYS A 61 -13.96 24.71 -11.34
CA LYS A 61 -13.82 25.30 -10.00
C LYS A 61 -15.20 25.56 -9.42
N LYS A 62 -15.59 24.80 -8.39
CA LYS A 62 -16.78 25.15 -7.59
C LYS A 62 -16.48 26.42 -6.79
N GLN A 63 -17.23 27.49 -7.04
CA GLN A 63 -17.25 28.67 -6.17
C GLN A 63 -18.19 28.42 -4.98
N GLY A 64 -17.86 28.94 -3.81
CA GLY A 64 -18.83 29.06 -2.70
C GLY A 64 -19.10 27.82 -1.85
N ARG A 65 -18.18 26.85 -1.76
CA ARG A 65 -18.24 25.86 -0.66
C ARG A 65 -17.22 26.24 0.39
N ASP A 66 -17.68 26.42 1.63
CA ASP A 66 -16.79 26.53 2.78
C ASP A 66 -15.83 25.34 2.77
N ARG A 67 -14.55 25.63 2.99
CA ARG A 67 -13.55 24.57 3.16
C ARG A 67 -13.88 23.83 4.45
N ILE A 68 -14.50 22.65 4.31
CA ILE A 68 -14.58 21.70 5.41
C ILE A 68 -13.17 21.19 5.65
N GLU A 69 -12.58 21.60 6.77
CA GLU A 69 -11.33 21.01 7.22
C GLU A 69 -11.62 19.57 7.68
N ILE A 70 -11.15 18.60 6.91
CA ILE A 70 -11.19 17.20 7.32
C ILE A 70 -10.00 16.97 8.25
N LYS A 71 -10.27 16.84 9.56
CA LYS A 71 -9.28 16.39 10.54
C LYS A 71 -9.24 14.87 10.51
N PHE A 72 -8.08 14.31 10.19
CA PHE A 72 -7.85 12.89 10.36
C PHE A 72 -7.62 12.59 11.84
N PRO A 73 -8.27 11.56 12.41
CA PRO A 73 -8.00 11.17 13.78
C PRO A 73 -6.54 10.76 13.92
N VAL A 74 -5.87 11.22 14.97
CA VAL A 74 -4.56 10.71 15.35
C VAL A 74 -4.75 9.32 15.90
N ARG A 75 -4.14 8.32 15.25
CA ARG A 75 -4.12 6.93 15.70
C ARG A 75 -2.80 6.62 16.40
N THR A 76 -2.80 5.62 17.25
CA THR A 76 -1.58 5.03 17.82
C THR A 76 -0.78 4.28 16.75
N GLU A 77 0.52 4.05 16.98
CA GLU A 77 1.36 3.22 16.13
C GLU A 77 0.72 1.84 15.88
N TRP A 78 0.20 1.25 16.95
CA TRP A 78 -0.52 -0.01 16.91
C TRP A 78 -1.71 0.02 15.95
N GLU A 79 -2.58 1.03 16.04
CA GLU A 79 -3.74 1.20 15.14
C GLU A 79 -3.34 1.49 13.69
N TYR A 80 -2.16 2.08 13.46
CA TYR A 80 -1.57 2.19 12.13
C TYR A 80 -1.02 0.85 11.60
N GLY A 81 -0.95 -0.19 12.42
CA GLY A 81 -0.35 -1.48 12.07
C GLY A 81 1.17 -1.47 12.20
N ILE A 82 1.73 -0.61 13.04
CA ILE A 82 3.16 -0.60 13.35
C ILE A 82 3.38 -1.53 14.55
N PHE A 83 3.95 -2.68 14.25
CA PHE A 83 4.44 -3.71 15.16
C PHE A 83 5.96 -3.62 15.30
N ASP A 84 6.45 -4.11 16.44
CA ASP A 84 7.88 -4.28 16.71
C ASP A 84 8.56 -5.19 15.68
N PHE A 85 9.86 -4.96 15.45
CA PHE A 85 10.64 -5.74 14.47
C PHE A 85 10.63 -7.25 14.76
N ASP A 86 10.66 -7.61 16.04
CA ASP A 86 10.65 -9.00 16.53
C ASP A 86 9.27 -9.43 17.07
N TRP A 87 8.20 -8.77 16.63
CA TRP A 87 6.84 -9.10 17.05
C TRP A 87 6.50 -10.58 16.78
N ASP A 88 6.28 -11.36 17.83
CA ASP A 88 5.98 -12.79 17.71
C ASP A 88 4.49 -13.12 17.92
N GLY A 89 3.67 -12.09 18.20
CA GLY A 89 2.24 -12.17 18.51
C GLY A 89 1.87 -13.11 19.65
N LYS A 90 2.80 -13.42 20.56
CA LYS A 90 2.48 -14.14 21.80
C LYS A 90 1.90 -13.21 22.86
N THR A 91 2.29 -11.94 22.85
CA THR A 91 1.77 -10.93 23.76
C THR A 91 0.34 -10.54 23.37
N ASN A 92 -0.58 -10.69 24.32
CA ASN A 92 -2.01 -10.35 24.21
C ASN A 92 -2.66 -10.77 22.87
N PRO A 93 -2.88 -12.08 22.63
CA PRO A 93 -3.30 -12.59 21.33
C PRO A 93 -4.60 -12.01 20.77
N SER A 94 -5.59 -11.77 21.63
CA SER A 94 -6.89 -11.23 21.20
C SER A 94 -6.74 -9.84 20.60
N ALA A 95 -5.97 -8.95 21.24
CA ALA A 95 -5.90 -7.55 20.84
C ALA A 95 -5.31 -7.35 19.44
N TRP A 96 -4.30 -8.13 19.05
CA TRP A 96 -3.74 -8.04 17.70
C TRP A 96 -4.61 -8.75 16.67
N GLN A 97 -5.26 -9.87 17.03
CA GLN A 97 -6.15 -10.57 16.11
C GLN A 97 -7.34 -9.68 15.72
N ASP A 98 -7.96 -9.03 16.70
CA ASP A 98 -9.10 -8.14 16.47
C ASP A 98 -8.70 -6.94 15.59
N LEU A 99 -7.53 -6.34 15.84
CA LEU A 99 -6.98 -5.28 15.00
C LEU A 99 -6.75 -5.75 13.56
N LEU A 100 -6.10 -6.90 13.37
CA LEU A 100 -5.78 -7.39 12.03
C LEU A 100 -7.05 -7.81 11.27
N LYS A 101 -8.03 -8.43 11.93
CA LYS A 101 -9.36 -8.70 11.34
C LYS A 101 -10.06 -7.41 10.93
N TRP A 102 -10.07 -6.40 11.80
CA TRP A 102 -10.64 -5.10 11.46
C TRP A 102 -9.97 -4.49 10.21
N LYS A 103 -8.63 -4.57 10.10
CA LYS A 103 -7.90 -4.12 8.91
C LYS A 103 -8.28 -4.93 7.67
N ILE A 104 -8.45 -6.25 7.81
CA ILE A 104 -8.85 -7.11 6.69
C ILE A 104 -10.19 -6.65 6.11
N GLU A 105 -11.17 -6.43 6.99
CA GLU A 105 -12.52 -6.03 6.64
C GLU A 105 -12.62 -4.59 6.12
N ASN A 106 -11.82 -3.67 6.67
CA ASN A 106 -11.99 -2.23 6.46
C ASN A 106 -10.92 -1.55 5.57
N GLU A 107 -9.79 -2.21 5.30
CA GLU A 107 -8.67 -1.61 4.54
C GLU A 107 -8.39 -2.31 3.20
N LEU A 108 -9.38 -3.05 2.67
CA LEU A 108 -9.33 -3.77 1.38
C LEU A 108 -8.14 -4.72 1.29
N VAL A 109 -7.95 -5.56 2.30
CA VAL A 109 -6.91 -6.60 2.31
C VAL A 109 -7.46 -7.83 1.63
N VAL A 110 -6.87 -8.22 0.50
CA VAL A 110 -7.33 -9.37 -0.30
C VAL A 110 -6.32 -10.51 -0.31
N HIS A 111 -5.03 -10.17 -0.16
CA HIS A 111 -3.90 -11.08 -0.15
C HIS A 111 -3.12 -11.00 1.17
N LEU A 112 -2.38 -12.06 1.50
CA LEU A 112 -1.56 -12.09 2.72
C LEU A 112 -0.47 -11.00 2.67
N GLN A 113 0.04 -10.73 1.47
CA GLN A 113 0.99 -9.64 1.21
C GLN A 113 0.38 -8.24 1.45
N ASP A 114 -0.92 -8.04 1.26
CA ASP A 114 -1.57 -6.76 1.60
C ASP A 114 -1.41 -6.47 3.09
N LEU A 115 -1.71 -7.48 3.91
CA LEU A 115 -1.64 -7.35 5.36
C LEU A 115 -0.19 -7.16 5.81
N ILE A 116 0.70 -8.06 5.41
CA ILE A 116 2.08 -8.13 5.93
C ILE A 116 2.99 -7.03 5.37
N LEU A 117 2.82 -6.64 4.10
CA LEU A 117 3.75 -5.74 3.41
C LEU A 117 3.20 -4.33 3.21
N ARG A 118 1.87 -4.14 3.20
CA ARG A 118 1.24 -2.85 2.84
C ARG A 118 0.44 -2.20 3.97
N ARG A 119 -0.19 -2.99 4.85
CA ARG A 119 -1.03 -2.49 5.96
C ARG A 119 -0.38 -2.59 7.33
N THR A 120 0.71 -3.34 7.44
CA THR A 120 1.45 -3.51 8.69
C THR A 120 2.96 -3.48 8.49
N SER A 121 3.71 -3.34 9.59
CA SER A 121 5.16 -3.45 9.62
C SER A 121 5.68 -4.88 9.86
N ILE A 122 4.79 -5.88 10.03
CA ILE A 122 5.17 -7.28 10.32
C ILE A 122 6.19 -7.79 9.29
N GLY A 123 6.02 -7.40 8.02
CA GLY A 123 6.90 -7.80 6.95
C GLY A 123 8.33 -7.23 7.01
N ASN A 124 8.65 -6.35 7.97
CA ASN A 124 9.98 -5.75 8.11
C ASN A 124 11.03 -6.75 8.54
N ASN A 125 10.65 -7.80 9.29
CA ASN A 125 11.48 -8.96 9.58
C ASN A 125 11.02 -10.14 8.69
N PRO A 126 11.71 -10.44 7.57
CA PRO A 126 11.28 -11.48 6.62
C PRO A 126 11.13 -12.87 7.24
N VAL A 127 12.08 -13.27 8.09
CA VAL A 127 12.11 -14.60 8.70
C VAL A 127 10.89 -14.76 9.60
N ASN A 128 10.67 -13.78 10.47
CA ASN A 128 9.50 -13.78 11.35
C ASN A 128 8.18 -13.68 10.56
N ALA A 129 8.11 -12.86 9.51
CA ALA A 129 6.93 -12.77 8.67
C ALA A 129 6.53 -14.12 8.03
N ILE A 130 7.52 -14.93 7.63
CA ILE A 130 7.28 -16.29 7.12
C ILE A 130 6.84 -17.24 8.22
N HIS A 131 7.49 -17.20 9.40
CA HIS A 131 7.08 -18.02 10.55
C HIS A 131 5.63 -17.69 11.00
N GLN A 132 5.20 -16.44 10.88
CA GLN A 132 3.84 -16.04 11.22
C GLN A 132 2.82 -16.24 10.09
N ALA A 133 3.24 -16.60 8.88
CA ALA A 133 2.39 -16.59 7.69
C ALA A 133 1.17 -17.52 7.84
N GLU A 134 1.35 -18.73 8.37
CA GLU A 134 0.27 -19.68 8.62
C GLU A 134 -0.70 -19.18 9.70
N ARG A 135 -0.18 -18.54 10.75
CA ARG A 135 -1.02 -17.99 11.81
C ARG A 135 -1.84 -16.80 11.29
N LEU A 136 -1.25 -15.99 10.43
CA LEU A 136 -1.90 -14.81 9.85
C LEU A 136 -2.90 -15.18 8.74
N SER A 137 -2.66 -16.24 7.97
CA SER A 137 -3.61 -16.71 6.95
C SER A 137 -4.92 -17.22 7.58
N LYS A 138 -4.87 -17.77 8.80
CA LYS A 138 -6.05 -18.19 9.58
C LYS A 138 -6.98 -17.03 10.00
N LEU A 139 -6.58 -15.77 9.81
CA LEU A 139 -7.45 -14.62 10.02
C LEU A 139 -8.42 -14.38 8.87
N PHE A 140 -8.21 -15.04 7.74
CA PHE A 140 -9.04 -14.94 6.54
C PHE A 140 -9.97 -16.15 6.43
N ASP A 141 -11.12 -15.95 5.81
CA ASP A 141 -12.05 -17.03 5.45
C ASP A 141 -11.61 -17.75 4.16
N TRP A 142 -10.34 -18.17 4.11
CA TRP A 142 -9.78 -18.90 2.98
C TRP A 142 -9.87 -20.40 3.18
N ASP A 143 -10.09 -21.12 2.08
CA ASP A 143 -9.85 -22.55 2.05
C ASP A 143 -8.32 -22.86 2.18
N PRO A 144 -7.95 -24.11 2.52
CA PRO A 144 -6.55 -24.49 2.67
C PRO A 144 -5.71 -24.26 1.40
N GLU A 145 -6.25 -24.51 0.21
CA GLU A 145 -5.52 -24.36 -1.04
C GLU A 145 -5.12 -22.90 -1.29
N ARG A 146 -6.05 -21.96 -1.03
CA ARG A 146 -5.79 -20.54 -1.11
C ARG A 146 -4.80 -20.08 -0.04
N ALA A 147 -4.93 -20.58 1.19
CA ALA A 147 -3.99 -20.25 2.26
C ALA A 147 -2.55 -20.67 1.90
N ASP A 148 -2.37 -21.88 1.39
CA ASP A 148 -1.07 -22.39 0.94
C ASP A 148 -0.51 -21.57 -0.22
N LYS A 149 -1.37 -21.22 -1.20
CA LYS A 149 -0.96 -20.36 -2.32
C LYS A 149 -0.46 -18.99 -1.83
N GLU A 150 -1.19 -18.33 -0.93
CA GLU A 150 -0.83 -17.01 -0.41
C GLU A 150 0.47 -17.03 0.41
N ILE A 151 0.69 -18.10 1.19
CA ILE A 151 1.95 -18.33 1.93
C ILE A 151 3.10 -18.52 0.93
N ASN A 152 2.92 -19.34 -0.11
CA ASN A 152 3.93 -19.58 -1.13
C ASN A 152 4.27 -18.30 -1.92
N ASP A 153 3.27 -17.48 -2.26
CA ASP A 153 3.47 -16.20 -2.92
C ASP A 153 4.29 -15.24 -2.04
N LEU A 154 4.05 -15.23 -0.72
CA LEU A 154 4.85 -14.45 0.24
C LEU A 154 6.28 -14.96 0.34
N LYS A 155 6.51 -16.27 0.41
CA LYS A 155 7.85 -16.88 0.40
C LYS A 155 8.61 -16.49 -0.87
N ALA A 156 7.96 -16.63 -2.03
CA ALA A 156 8.51 -16.24 -3.32
C ALA A 156 8.84 -14.73 -3.40
N TYR A 157 8.02 -13.86 -2.78
CA TYR A 157 8.30 -12.44 -2.67
C TYR A 157 9.63 -12.15 -1.97
N TYR A 158 9.93 -12.86 -0.88
CA TYR A 158 11.17 -12.68 -0.11
C TYR A 158 12.38 -13.37 -0.76
N LEU A 159 12.22 -14.54 -1.38
CA LEU A 159 13.28 -15.20 -2.16
C LEU A 159 13.82 -14.28 -3.25
N ARG A 160 12.92 -13.66 -4.04
CA ARG A 160 13.30 -12.70 -5.08
C ARG A 160 14.04 -11.47 -4.56
N ARG A 161 14.06 -11.27 -3.24
CA ARG A 161 14.74 -10.15 -2.55
C ARG A 161 15.91 -10.62 -1.68
N GLY A 162 16.39 -11.84 -1.89
CA GLY A 162 17.63 -12.35 -1.30
C GLY A 162 17.48 -13.03 0.07
N LEU A 163 16.26 -13.38 0.50
CA LEU A 163 16.12 -14.27 1.65
C LEU A 163 16.62 -15.68 1.27
N SER A 164 17.40 -16.30 2.15
CA SER A 164 17.87 -17.68 1.96
C SER A 164 16.73 -18.68 2.07
N GLU A 165 16.73 -19.71 1.21
CA GLU A 165 15.79 -20.84 1.26
C GLU A 165 15.80 -21.56 2.62
N ALA A 166 16.92 -21.51 3.35
CA ALA A 166 17.04 -22.11 4.69
C ALA A 166 16.05 -21.52 5.71
N PHE A 167 15.53 -20.32 5.48
CA PHE A 167 14.55 -19.65 6.35
C PHE A 167 13.09 -19.83 5.90
N LEU A 168 12.84 -20.70 4.91
CA LEU A 168 11.49 -20.97 4.39
C LEU A 168 10.87 -22.28 4.89
N GLN A 169 11.66 -23.09 5.59
CA GLN A 169 11.24 -24.33 6.24
C GLN A 169 10.44 -24.00 7.49
#